data_AF-K1VVZ5-F1
#
_entry.id   AF-K1VVZ5-F1
#
_cell.length_a   1.000
_cell.length_b   1.000
_cell.length_c   1.000
_cell.angle_alpha   90.00
_cell.angle_beta   90.00
_cell.angle_gamma   90.00
#
_symmetry.space_group_name_H-M   'P 1'
#
loop_
_entity.id
_entity.type
_entity.pdbx_description
1 polymer ?
#
loop_
_entity_poly.entity_id
_entity_poly.type
_entity_poly.pdbx_seq_one_letter_code
_entity_poly.pdbx_strand_id
1 'polypeptide(L)'
;MDEDDFFGGPTQGGAQDPLADAEYARIEQKYSDAGYREGITDGKMSTLQAGFDQSFATCVPLSRRMGQMRGAANALLSLATQAKADEQLIAELRALISKLSTVKRDDVLPIDHERIEHEKEHQQDDNGFEFAQIEQRELESLEDMMGNMGQKRAEPAVRGEELLDALEKELTEVQAKLGF
;
A
#
# COMPACT_ATOMS: atom_id res chain seq x y z
N MET A 1 -62.21 -54.38 13.90
CA MET A 1 -61.88 -52.96 13.74
C MET A 1 -60.77 -52.76 14.74
N ASP A 2 -59.55 -52.82 14.26
CA ASP A 2 -58.37 -53.03 15.09
C ASP A 2 -57.97 -51.72 15.77
N GLU A 3 -57.76 -51.78 17.08
CA GLU A 3 -57.53 -50.63 17.96
C GLU A 3 -56.03 -50.20 17.99
N ASP A 4 -55.20 -50.78 17.11
CA ASP A 4 -53.74 -50.61 17.12
C ASP A 4 -53.22 -49.47 16.22
N ASP A 5 -54.05 -48.86 15.36
CA ASP A 5 -53.62 -47.79 14.44
C ASP A 5 -53.69 -46.36 15.05
N PHE A 6 -54.12 -46.21 16.32
CA PHE A 6 -54.28 -44.88 16.95
C PHE A 6 -52.99 -44.30 17.55
N PHE A 7 -51.98 -45.15 17.84
CA PHE A 7 -50.74 -44.74 18.52
C PHE A 7 -49.50 -44.70 17.62
N GLY A 8 -49.65 -44.89 16.30
CA GLY A 8 -48.58 -44.68 15.33
C GLY A 8 -48.27 -43.18 15.19
N GLY A 9 -47.41 -42.64 16.05
CA GLY A 9 -46.89 -41.28 15.90
C GLY A 9 -46.24 -41.08 14.52
N PRO A 10 -46.22 -39.84 13.98
CA PRO A 10 -45.68 -39.59 12.65
C PRO A 10 -44.25 -40.14 12.55
N THR A 11 -44.02 -41.04 11.60
CA THR A 11 -42.73 -41.68 11.33
C THR A 11 -41.69 -40.72 10.73
N GLN A 12 -42.08 -39.49 10.42
CA GLN A 12 -41.19 -38.42 9.95
C GLN A 12 -40.53 -37.71 11.13
N GLY A 13 -39.19 -37.66 11.12
CA GLY A 13 -38.36 -36.96 12.11
C GLY A 13 -37.69 -37.83 13.18
N GLY A 14 -37.76 -39.17 13.07
CA GLY A 14 -37.02 -40.10 13.95
C GLY A 14 -35.56 -40.30 13.51
N ALA A 15 -34.70 -40.80 14.40
CA ALA A 15 -33.26 -41.06 14.13
C ALA A 15 -32.97 -42.12 13.03
N GLN A 16 -34.00 -42.67 12.39
CA GLN A 16 -33.92 -43.63 11.28
C GLN A 16 -34.63 -43.08 10.02
N ASP A 17 -35.03 -41.81 10.02
CA ASP A 17 -35.66 -41.16 8.88
C ASP A 17 -34.60 -40.81 7.83
N PRO A 18 -34.64 -41.41 6.62
CA PRO A 18 -33.68 -41.12 5.55
C PRO A 18 -33.68 -39.64 5.13
N LEU A 19 -34.77 -38.91 5.37
CA LEU A 19 -34.79 -37.45 5.17
C LEU A 19 -33.94 -36.72 6.21
N ALA A 20 -33.96 -37.15 7.47
CA ALA A 20 -33.17 -36.55 8.53
C ALA A 20 -31.67 -36.74 8.26
N ASP A 21 -31.26 -37.95 7.85
CA ASP A 21 -29.86 -38.22 7.47
C ASP A 21 -29.40 -37.39 6.26
N ALA A 22 -30.28 -37.22 5.26
CA ALA A 22 -29.99 -36.38 4.09
C ALA A 22 -29.92 -34.88 4.45
N GLU A 23 -30.74 -34.42 5.39
CA GLU A 23 -30.67 -33.06 5.92
C GLU A 23 -29.41 -32.85 6.75
N TYR A 24 -29.03 -33.79 7.62
CA TYR A 24 -27.77 -33.76 8.37
C TYR A 24 -26.56 -33.70 7.45
N ALA A 25 -26.48 -34.56 6.43
CA ALA A 25 -25.39 -34.55 5.45
C ALA A 25 -25.32 -33.22 4.68
N ARG A 26 -26.47 -32.65 4.29
CA ARG A 26 -26.54 -31.35 3.63
C ARG A 26 -26.07 -30.22 4.56
N ILE A 27 -26.42 -30.28 5.84
CA ILE A 27 -26.02 -29.30 6.84
C ILE A 27 -24.51 -29.40 7.09
N GLU A 28 -23.97 -30.60 7.25
CA GLU A 28 -22.54 -30.86 7.43
C GLU A 28 -21.72 -30.35 6.24
N GLN A 29 -22.15 -30.64 5.01
CA GLN A 29 -21.48 -30.15 3.80
C GLN A 29 -21.48 -28.62 3.74
N LYS A 30 -22.59 -27.97 4.10
CA LYS A 30 -22.67 -26.51 4.17
C LYS A 30 -21.73 -25.93 5.22
N TYR A 31 -21.62 -26.54 6.40
CA TYR A 31 -20.70 -26.09 7.44
C TYR A 31 -19.24 -26.29 7.06
N SER A 32 -18.91 -27.41 6.40
CA SER A 32 -17.57 -27.68 5.88
C SER A 32 -17.17 -26.67 4.79
N ASP A 33 -18.05 -26.44 3.82
CA ASP A 33 -17.80 -25.48 2.72
C ASP A 33 -17.74 -24.04 3.23
N ALA A 34 -18.61 -23.67 4.18
CA ALA A 34 -18.62 -22.36 4.82
C ALA A 34 -17.34 -22.15 5.64
N GLY A 35 -16.95 -23.11 6.48
CA GLY A 35 -15.74 -23.02 7.29
C GLY A 35 -14.46 -22.99 6.46
N TYR A 36 -14.40 -23.71 5.34
CA TYR A 36 -13.29 -23.63 4.40
C TYR A 36 -13.19 -22.26 3.73
N ARG A 37 -14.32 -21.70 3.28
CA ARG A 37 -14.36 -20.35 2.68
C ARG A 37 -14.02 -19.26 3.69
N GLU A 38 -14.55 -19.36 4.90
CA GLU A 38 -14.27 -18.46 6.01
C GLU A 38 -12.77 -18.52 6.35
N GLY A 39 -12.19 -19.71 6.53
CA GLY A 39 -10.77 -19.87 6.80
C GLY A 39 -9.85 -19.32 5.70
N ILE A 40 -10.21 -19.47 4.43
CA ILE A 40 -9.47 -18.84 3.32
C ILE A 40 -9.59 -17.32 3.39
N THR A 41 -10.80 -16.81 3.65
CA THR A 41 -11.07 -15.37 3.68
C THR A 41 -10.32 -14.73 4.84
N ASP A 42 -10.40 -15.32 6.02
CA ASP A 42 -9.70 -14.87 7.22
C ASP A 42 -8.18 -14.96 7.05
N GLY A 43 -7.67 -16.04 6.45
CA GLY A 43 -6.25 -16.17 6.12
C GLY A 43 -5.77 -15.06 5.19
N LYS A 44 -6.51 -14.80 4.10
CA LYS A 44 -6.20 -13.72 3.15
C LYS A 44 -6.24 -12.34 3.80
N MET A 45 -7.26 -12.07 4.61
CA MET A 45 -7.41 -10.80 5.31
C MET A 45 -6.30 -10.62 6.36
N SER A 46 -5.92 -11.70 7.06
CA SER A 46 -4.84 -11.69 8.04
C SER A 46 -3.49 -11.36 7.41
N THR A 47 -3.14 -11.99 6.29
CA THR A 47 -1.89 -11.70 5.58
C THR A 47 -1.88 -10.32 4.93
N LEU A 48 -3.03 -9.89 4.37
CA LEU A 48 -3.16 -8.56 3.76
C LEU A 48 -2.99 -7.44 4.79
N GLN A 49 -3.63 -7.57 5.95
CA GLN A 49 -3.51 -6.58 7.02
C GLN A 49 -2.08 -6.52 7.56
N ALA A 50 -1.44 -7.67 7.78
CA ALA A 50 -0.06 -7.71 8.24
C ALA A 50 0.91 -7.05 7.25
N GLY A 51 0.76 -7.31 5.95
CA GLY A 51 1.56 -6.68 4.90
C GLY A 51 1.34 -5.16 4.81
N PHE A 52 0.09 -4.71 4.97
CA PHE A 52 -0.23 -3.28 5.05
C PHE A 52 0.43 -2.64 6.27
N ASP A 53 0.27 -3.22 7.46
CA ASP A 53 0.81 -2.68 8.71
C ASP A 53 2.34 -2.56 8.66
N GLN A 54 3.03 -3.57 8.11
CA GLN A 54 4.48 -3.55 7.91
C GLN A 54 4.92 -2.43 6.95
N SER A 55 4.23 -2.30 5.82
CA SER A 55 4.53 -1.25 4.84
C SER A 55 4.25 0.13 5.41
N PHE A 56 3.14 0.29 6.14
CA PHE A 56 2.76 1.52 6.80
C PHE A 56 3.79 1.93 7.86
N ALA A 57 4.21 1.01 8.73
CA ALA A 57 5.21 1.24 9.76
C ALA A 57 6.55 1.70 9.16
N THR A 58 6.91 1.21 7.98
CA THR A 58 8.14 1.58 7.27
C THR A 58 8.02 2.92 6.55
N CYS A 59 6.89 3.18 5.89
CA CYS A 59 6.71 4.36 5.04
C CYS A 59 6.43 5.65 5.83
N VAL A 60 5.72 5.55 6.95
CA VAL A 60 5.26 6.72 7.71
C VAL A 60 6.40 7.54 8.31
N PRO A 61 7.41 6.95 8.99
CA PRO A 61 8.54 7.71 9.52
C PRO A 61 9.30 8.48 8.43
N LEU A 62 9.54 7.83 7.29
CA LEU A 62 10.26 8.41 6.15
C LEU A 62 9.48 9.58 5.53
N SER A 63 8.18 9.37 5.31
CA SER A 63 7.28 10.41 4.79
C SER A 63 7.17 11.60 5.74
N ARG A 64 7.15 11.34 7.06
CA ARG A 64 7.12 12.38 8.08
C ARG A 64 8.41 13.20 8.10
N ARG A 65 9.58 12.56 8.04
CA ARG A 65 10.89 13.26 7.94
C ARG A 65 10.91 14.17 6.71
N MET A 66 10.50 13.67 5.55
CA MET A 66 10.41 14.48 4.33
C MET A 66 9.46 15.67 4.47
N GLY A 67 8.28 15.45 5.06
CA GLY A 67 7.30 16.52 5.34
C GLY A 67 7.85 17.59 6.28
N GLN A 68 8.57 17.17 7.33
CA GLN A 68 9.22 18.08 8.28
C GLN A 68 10.30 18.94 7.60
N MET A 69 11.16 18.35 6.77
CA MET A 69 12.18 19.11 6.03
C MET A 69 11.55 20.13 5.08
N ARG A 70 10.50 19.75 4.35
CA ARG A 70 9.74 20.68 3.49
C ARG A 70 9.12 21.82 4.28
N GLY A 71 8.51 21.51 5.43
CA GLY A 71 7.94 22.52 6.32
C GLY A 71 8.98 23.47 6.88
N ALA A 72 10.07 22.93 7.40
CA ALA A 72 11.18 23.70 7.98
C ALA A 72 11.85 24.61 6.95
N ALA A 73 12.15 24.12 5.74
CA ALA A 73 12.75 24.93 4.68
C ALA A 73 11.84 26.09 4.27
N ASN A 74 10.53 25.86 4.14
CA ASN A 74 9.56 26.93 3.83
C ASN A 74 9.42 27.94 4.98
N ALA A 75 9.43 27.47 6.23
CA ALA A 75 9.40 28.35 7.39
C ALA A 75 10.65 29.23 7.47
N LEU A 76 11.84 28.65 7.25
CA LEU A 76 13.11 29.36 7.18
C LEU A 76 13.11 30.39 6.05
N LEU A 77 12.61 30.05 4.86
CA LEU A 77 12.48 31.00 3.76
C LEU A 77 11.56 32.17 4.12
N SER A 78 10.41 31.90 4.74
CA SER A 78 9.48 32.94 5.18
C SER A 78 10.16 33.89 6.17
N LEU A 79 10.87 33.33 7.16
CA LEU A 79 11.53 34.09 8.21
C LEU A 79 12.73 34.89 7.68
N ALA A 80 13.56 34.29 6.83
CA ALA A 80 14.68 34.94 6.15
C ALA A 80 14.20 36.10 5.26
N THR A 81 13.09 35.91 4.54
CA THR A 81 12.50 36.97 3.71
C THR A 81 11.97 38.13 4.55
N GLN A 82 11.29 37.84 5.67
CA GLN A 82 10.80 38.87 6.59
C GLN A 82 11.93 39.64 7.27
N ALA A 83 12.99 38.95 7.67
CA ALA A 83 14.17 39.52 8.29
C ALA A 83 15.08 40.28 7.31
N LYS A 84 14.81 40.23 6.00
CA LYS A 84 15.69 40.73 4.93
C LYS A 84 17.11 40.19 5.10
N ALA A 85 17.20 38.88 5.30
CA ALA A 85 18.47 38.16 5.33
C ALA A 85 19.21 38.31 3.98
N ASP A 86 20.45 37.84 3.94
CA ASP A 86 21.27 37.86 2.72
C ASP A 86 20.55 37.20 1.53
N GLU A 87 20.55 37.86 0.38
CA GLU A 87 19.90 37.38 -0.85
C GLU A 87 20.54 36.06 -1.31
N GLN A 88 21.83 35.83 -1.02
CA GLN A 88 22.48 34.54 -1.29
C GLN A 88 21.85 33.40 -0.46
N LEU A 89 21.58 33.63 0.82
CA LEU A 89 20.92 32.63 1.68
C LEU A 89 19.47 32.38 1.25
N ILE A 90 18.75 33.43 0.83
CA ILE A 90 17.40 33.30 0.29
C ILE A 90 17.41 32.47 -1.01
N ALA A 91 18.40 32.68 -1.88
CA ALA A 91 18.57 31.89 -3.10
C ALA A 91 18.92 30.43 -2.79
N GLU A 92 19.81 30.16 -1.83
CA GLU A 92 20.13 28.80 -1.35
C GLU A 92 18.88 28.08 -0.83
N LEU A 93 18.06 28.75 -0.01
CA LEU A 93 16.80 28.19 0.50
C LEU A 93 15.80 27.87 -0.62
N ARG A 94 15.65 28.75 -1.61
CA ARG A 94 14.78 28.50 -2.78
C ARG A 94 15.26 27.29 -3.58
N ALA A 95 16.58 27.15 -3.75
CA ALA A 95 17.18 26.00 -4.43
C ALA A 95 16.94 24.70 -3.63
N LEU A 96 17.11 24.72 -2.30
CA LEU A 96 16.84 23.58 -1.43
C LEU A 96 15.36 23.18 -1.47
N ILE A 97 14.43 24.14 -1.42
CA ILE A 97 12.99 23.87 -1.54
C ILE A 97 12.68 23.25 -2.91
N SER A 98 13.27 23.76 -3.99
CA SER A 98 13.12 23.16 -5.32
C SER A 98 13.61 21.71 -5.33
N LYS A 99 14.81 21.44 -4.80
CA LYS A 99 15.35 20.08 -4.65
C LYS A 99 14.41 19.18 -3.86
N LEU A 100 13.96 19.60 -2.67
CA LEU A 100 13.01 18.87 -1.82
C LEU A 100 11.67 18.62 -2.52
N SER A 101 11.21 19.52 -3.39
CA SER A 101 9.96 19.38 -4.15
C SER A 101 10.06 18.34 -5.26
N THR A 102 11.25 18.16 -5.84
CA THR A 102 11.46 17.15 -6.90
C THR A 102 11.50 15.73 -6.37
N VAL A 103 11.88 15.52 -5.10
CA VAL A 103 11.99 14.18 -4.50
C VAL A 103 10.62 13.50 -4.45
N LYS A 104 10.51 12.35 -5.12
CA LYS A 104 9.29 11.53 -5.16
C LYS A 104 9.28 10.52 -4.02
N ARG A 105 8.11 9.94 -3.78
CA ARG A 105 7.93 8.85 -2.81
C ARG A 105 8.90 7.70 -3.06
N ASP A 106 9.05 7.29 -4.32
CA ASP A 106 9.88 6.13 -4.68
C ASP A 106 11.38 6.40 -4.53
N ASP A 107 11.80 7.67 -4.44
CA ASP A 107 13.20 8.03 -4.16
C ASP A 107 13.54 7.79 -2.67
N VAL A 108 12.52 7.76 -1.80
CA VAL A 108 12.63 7.74 -0.33
C VAL A 108 12.24 6.40 0.27
N LEU A 109 11.30 5.67 -0.36
CA LEU A 109 10.85 4.39 0.16
C LEU A 109 11.81 3.25 -0.22
N PRO A 110 11.88 2.20 0.61
CA PRO A 110 12.58 0.98 0.27
C PRO A 110 12.04 0.38 -1.03
N ILE A 111 12.93 -0.26 -1.78
CA ILE A 111 12.53 -0.99 -2.99
C ILE A 111 11.73 -2.21 -2.58
N ASP A 112 10.55 -2.34 -3.15
CA ASP A 112 9.68 -3.51 -2.98
C ASP A 112 10.20 -4.67 -3.85
N HIS A 113 11.10 -5.47 -3.28
CA HIS A 113 11.70 -6.62 -3.96
C HIS A 113 10.68 -7.72 -4.24
N GLU A 114 9.72 -7.95 -3.32
CA GLU A 114 8.67 -8.96 -3.47
C GLU A 114 7.78 -8.65 -4.69
N ARG A 115 7.40 -7.38 -4.87
CA ARG A 115 6.67 -6.95 -6.06
C ARG A 115 7.49 -7.13 -7.34
N ILE A 116 8.78 -6.79 -7.34
CA ILE A 116 9.65 -6.94 -8.53
C ILE A 116 9.82 -8.42 -8.91
N GLU A 117 9.98 -9.29 -7.92
CA GLU A 117 10.11 -10.73 -8.14
C GLU A 117 8.79 -11.33 -8.65
N HIS A 118 7.65 -10.96 -8.05
CA HIS A 118 6.32 -11.38 -8.52
C HIS A 118 6.03 -10.90 -9.95
N GLU A 119 6.33 -9.64 -10.28
CA GLU A 119 6.20 -9.11 -11.65
C GLU A 119 7.11 -9.86 -12.63
N LYS A 120 8.31 -10.25 -12.22
CA LYS A 120 9.26 -11.00 -13.03
C LYS A 120 8.85 -12.47 -13.23
N GLU A 121 8.25 -13.09 -12.22
CA GLU A 121 7.72 -14.45 -12.29
C GLU A 121 6.46 -14.54 -13.16
N HIS A 122 5.59 -13.53 -13.09
CA HIS A 122 4.37 -13.48 -13.89
C HIS A 122 4.54 -12.88 -15.30
N GLN A 123 5.72 -12.32 -15.64
CA GLN A 123 6.08 -11.97 -17.02
C GLN A 123 6.20 -13.19 -17.94
N GLN A 124 6.26 -14.41 -17.40
CA GLN A 124 6.35 -15.66 -18.18
C GLN A 124 5.03 -16.41 -18.31
N ASP A 125 3.99 -16.05 -17.55
CA ASP A 125 2.73 -16.78 -17.51
C ASP A 125 1.59 -15.88 -18.05
N ASP A 126 1.28 -16.03 -19.34
CA ASP A 126 0.25 -15.29 -20.10
C ASP A 126 -1.21 -15.60 -19.62
N ASN A 127 -1.35 -16.23 -18.45
CA ASN A 127 -2.60 -16.65 -17.81
C ASN A 127 -2.86 -15.94 -16.48
N GLY A 128 -2.33 -14.74 -16.28
CA GLY A 128 -2.68 -13.90 -15.13
C GLY A 128 -4.17 -13.53 -15.14
N PHE A 129 -4.86 -13.78 -14.02
CA PHE A 129 -6.28 -13.42 -13.78
C PHE A 129 -6.67 -12.09 -14.45
N GLU A 130 -7.71 -12.13 -15.29
CA GLU A 130 -8.15 -11.07 -16.23
C GLU A 130 -8.45 -9.69 -15.63
N PHE A 131 -8.40 -9.52 -14.31
CA PHE A 131 -8.70 -8.24 -13.65
C PHE A 131 -7.56 -7.21 -13.71
N ALA A 132 -6.30 -7.61 -13.90
CA ALA A 132 -5.16 -6.68 -13.90
C ALA A 132 -4.79 -6.10 -15.29
N GLN A 133 -5.23 -6.72 -16.38
CA GLN A 133 -4.78 -6.35 -17.73
C GLN A 133 -5.41 -5.06 -18.27
N ILE A 134 -6.57 -4.65 -17.75
CA ILE A 134 -7.31 -3.49 -18.26
C ILE A 134 -6.69 -2.17 -17.75
N GLU A 135 -6.28 -2.10 -16.48
CA GLU A 135 -5.73 -0.88 -15.88
C GLU A 135 -4.31 -0.54 -16.38
N GLN A 136 -3.48 -1.56 -16.64
CA GLN A 136 -2.08 -1.36 -17.07
C GLN A 136 -1.95 -0.77 -18.48
N ARG A 137 -2.78 -1.22 -19.44
CA ARG A 137 -2.77 -0.69 -20.83
C ARG A 137 -3.24 0.75 -20.92
N GLU A 138 -4.20 1.13 -20.08
CA GLU A 138 -4.71 2.51 -20.05
C GLU A 138 -3.68 3.47 -19.46
N LEU A 139 -2.93 3.04 -18.44
CA LEU A 139 -1.85 3.83 -17.83
C LEU A 139 -0.64 3.99 -18.76
N GLU A 140 -0.24 2.94 -19.47
CA GLU A 140 0.89 2.98 -20.41
C GLU A 140 0.61 3.93 -21.60
N SER A 141 -0.63 3.89 -22.12
CA SER A 141 -1.12 4.84 -23.14
C SER A 141 -1.13 6.28 -22.62
N LEU A 142 -1.49 6.48 -21.34
CA LEU A 142 -1.50 7.79 -20.70
C LEU A 142 -0.07 8.34 -20.50
N GLU A 143 0.88 7.46 -20.14
CA GLU A 143 2.30 7.79 -19.99
C GLU A 143 2.95 8.13 -21.34
N ASP A 144 2.62 7.42 -22.42
CA ASP A 144 3.09 7.74 -23.77
C ASP A 144 2.56 9.09 -24.27
N MET A 145 1.32 9.46 -23.90
CA MET A 145 0.75 10.77 -24.22
C MET A 145 1.37 11.90 -23.38
N MET A 146 1.84 11.62 -22.16
CA MET A 146 2.50 12.60 -21.28
C MET A 146 4.03 12.66 -21.44
N GLY A 147 4.65 11.63 -22.03
CA GLY A 147 6.11 11.47 -22.15
C GLY A 147 6.80 12.53 -23.01
N ASN A 148 6.05 13.27 -23.83
CA ASN A 148 6.60 14.31 -24.71
C ASN A 148 6.70 15.71 -24.07
N MET A 149 6.39 15.84 -22.76
CA MET A 149 6.42 17.14 -22.06
C MET A 149 7.43 17.23 -20.90
N GLY A 150 8.07 16.12 -20.51
CA GLY A 150 8.96 16.06 -19.35
C GLY A 150 10.42 15.94 -19.73
N GLN A 151 11.25 16.93 -19.36
CA GLN A 151 12.71 16.74 -19.31
C GLN A 151 13.04 15.43 -18.58
N LYS A 152 13.88 14.58 -19.20
CA LYS A 152 14.42 13.38 -18.55
C LYS A 152 15.09 13.78 -17.24
N ARG A 153 14.45 13.43 -16.13
CA ARG A 153 14.93 13.68 -14.76
C ARG A 153 16.14 12.79 -14.52
N ALA A 154 17.21 13.36 -13.94
CA ALA A 154 18.33 12.57 -13.45
C ALA A 154 17.88 11.77 -12.22
N GLU A 155 18.13 10.46 -12.24
CA GLU A 155 17.92 9.62 -11.05
C GLU A 155 18.83 10.09 -9.91
N PRO A 156 18.32 10.17 -8.67
CA PRO A 156 19.15 10.56 -7.54
C PRO A 156 20.23 9.50 -7.33
N ALA A 157 21.48 9.94 -7.14
CA ALA A 157 22.64 9.06 -6.93
C ALA A 157 22.55 8.21 -5.65
N VAL A 158 21.68 8.60 -4.73
CA VAL A 158 21.47 8.00 -3.41
C VAL A 158 19.95 7.95 -3.16
N ARG A 159 19.44 6.87 -2.56
CA ARG A 159 18.00 6.63 -2.32
C ARG A 159 17.75 6.29 -0.85
N GLY A 160 16.48 6.31 -0.45
CA GLY A 160 16.08 5.85 0.88
C GLY A 160 16.51 6.80 1.99
N GLU A 161 16.93 6.23 3.12
CA GLU A 161 17.37 6.99 4.30
C GLU A 161 18.61 7.84 4.02
N GLU A 162 19.55 7.35 3.23
CA GLU A 162 20.78 8.08 2.92
C GLU A 162 20.49 9.40 2.16
N LEU A 163 19.47 9.39 1.30
CA LEU A 163 19.01 10.61 0.62
C LEU A 163 18.40 11.60 1.62
N LEU A 164 17.62 11.10 2.58
CA LEU A 164 17.04 11.93 3.64
C LEU A 164 18.13 12.54 4.51
N ASP A 165 19.13 11.76 4.90
CA ASP A 165 20.23 12.22 5.75
C ASP A 165 21.07 13.31 5.04
N ALA A 166 21.30 13.17 3.74
CA ALA A 166 21.99 14.19 2.95
C ALA A 166 21.18 15.50 2.87
N LEU A 167 19.87 15.42 2.64
CA LEU A 167 18.98 16.58 2.58
C LEU A 167 18.80 17.26 3.95
N GLU A 168 18.73 16.47 5.02
CA GLU A 168 18.65 16.97 6.38
C GLU A 168 19.94 17.69 6.76
N LYS A 169 21.10 17.14 6.40
CA LYS A 169 22.38 17.82 6.58
C LYS A 169 22.43 19.17 5.86
N GLU A 170 22.06 19.22 4.58
CA GLU A 170 21.98 20.48 3.82
C GLU A 170 21.06 21.50 4.50
N LEU A 171 19.90 21.06 5.00
CA LEU A 171 18.98 21.92 5.73
C LEU A 171 19.59 22.46 7.02
N THR A 172 20.27 21.62 7.81
CA THR A 172 20.93 22.05 9.06
C THR A 172 22.07 23.03 8.82
N GLU A 173 22.83 22.87 7.73
CA GLU A 173 23.89 23.81 7.34
C GLU A 173 23.31 25.18 6.99
N VAL A 174 22.21 25.23 6.24
CA VAL A 174 21.52 26.49 5.92
C VAL A 174 20.89 27.12 7.17
N GLN A 175 20.32 26.32 8.06
CA GLN A 175 19.78 26.78 9.34
C GLN A 175 20.88 27.44 10.19
N ALA A 176 22.04 26.79 10.31
CA ALA A 176 23.18 27.31 11.06
C ALA A 176 23.69 28.65 10.50
N LYS A 177 23.69 28.83 9.17
CA LYS A 177 24.05 30.10 8.53
C LYS A 177 23.08 31.25 8.89
N LEU A 178 21.81 30.94 9.16
CA LEU A 178 20.79 31.91 9.57
C LEU A 178 20.80 32.20 11.08
N GLY A 179 21.60 31.46 11.87
CA GLY A 179 21.70 31.63 13.32
C GLY A 179 20.56 30.99 14.11
N PHE A 180 19.89 29.98 13.54
CA PHE A 180 18.87 29.15 14.19
C PHE A 180 19.38 27.76 14.54
#